data_AF-A0AAV6H1E0-F1
#
_entry.id   AF-A0AAV6H1E0-F1
#
_cell.length_a   1.000
_cell.length_b   1.000
_cell.length_c   1.000
_cell.angle_alpha   90.00
_cell.angle_beta   90.00
_cell.angle_gamma   90.00
#
_symmetry.space_group_name_H-M   'P 1'
#
loop_
_entity.id
_entity.type
_entity.pdbx_description
1 polymer ?
#
loop_
_entity_poly.entity_id
_entity_poly.type
_entity_poly.pdbx_seq_one_letter_code
_entity_poly.pdbx_strand_id
1 'polypeptide(L)'
;METQFRKKSADGSFFLSDSLEALGVKTENQESPLSHPLSPDQVAESTRKADVQQSSGPDNRSCVLDLCLPAAWISVLPPLDQQWISRALFKWSQTGQPELDFAILDKKWWYPPQLSPAPTAIPAMVRYFGHPFFVWMPMKVWHVQLFCPHTECGKELTFAGLHQQIRRVVGLSTTYFLTTEDLRCKGCNRTVASWSHSIVHQLDVCHQVQFPFLLSAELGCDMQVVRQLRLRGPGKSIGQFQTQLEEQHTEAWLQKQVHFRTDFRRLMQAVVSGLKAPVMLGDLPTMLPVPKNRWLMQAYSQDVLSRLKETKASITSQFGRMLKMDSTKRIVKTLAGESDATSSWVTSIINEHGQVIISVLTASKGRDLGKMIGDRWRR
;
A
#
# COMPACT_ATOMS: atom_id res chain seq x y z
N MET A 1 21.57 49.93 29.75
CA MET A 1 22.95 49.78 29.24
C MET A 1 22.90 48.88 28.02
N GLU A 2 23.33 49.44 26.90
CA GLU A 2 23.80 48.82 25.65
C GLU A 2 22.89 47.89 24.81
N THR A 3 22.42 48.51 23.72
CA THR A 3 22.18 48.02 22.36
C THR A 3 23.26 47.06 21.83
N GLN A 4 22.88 46.10 20.96
CA GLN A 4 23.23 45.95 19.52
C GLN A 4 23.02 44.47 19.10
N PHE A 5 22.69 44.02 17.87
CA PHE A 5 22.71 44.59 16.52
C PHE A 5 21.70 43.86 15.61
N ARG A 6 21.08 44.61 14.69
CA ARG A 6 20.47 44.13 13.44
C ARG A 6 21.55 43.55 12.51
N LYS A 7 21.22 42.48 11.77
CA LYS A 7 21.71 42.29 10.39
C LYS A 7 20.52 41.94 9.49
N LYS A 8 20.12 42.91 8.66
CA LYS A 8 19.56 42.66 7.33
C LYS A 8 20.74 42.35 6.41
N SER A 9 20.62 41.32 5.57
CA SER A 9 21.40 41.26 4.33
C SER A 9 20.51 41.71 3.18
N ALA A 10 21.06 42.58 2.35
CA ALA A 10 20.52 43.00 1.07
C ALA A 10 21.00 41.99 0.03
N ASP A 11 20.13 41.04 -0.28
CA ASP A 11 20.01 40.32 -1.55
C ASP A 11 18.84 39.34 -1.37
N GLY A 12 17.81 39.45 -2.22
CA GLY A 12 16.50 38.81 -2.08
C GLY A 12 16.50 37.28 -2.26
N SER A 13 17.27 36.56 -1.46
CA SER A 13 17.27 35.11 -1.37
C SER A 13 17.40 34.67 0.09
N PHE A 14 16.43 33.92 0.59
CA PHE A 14 16.51 33.28 1.91
C PHE A 14 16.43 31.76 1.75
N PHE A 15 17.48 31.11 2.24
CA PHE A 15 17.64 29.68 2.35
C PHE A 15 16.57 29.08 3.27
N LEU A 16 15.94 27.99 2.82
CA LEU A 16 15.12 27.11 3.64
C LEU A 16 16.02 26.32 4.59
N SER A 17 16.45 26.95 5.67
CA SER A 17 17.12 26.27 6.77
C SER A 17 16.67 26.93 8.07
N ASP A 18 15.47 26.58 8.54
CA ASP A 18 15.02 26.80 9.92
C ASP A 18 13.68 26.06 10.17
N SER A 19 13.69 24.74 9.94
CA SER A 19 12.62 23.84 10.43
C SER A 19 13.17 22.54 11.02
N LEU A 20 14.44 22.55 11.44
CA LEU A 20 15.11 21.40 12.05
C LEU A 20 15.41 21.55 13.56
N GLU A 21 15.08 22.68 14.18
CA GLU A 21 15.26 22.89 15.63
C GLU A 21 14.06 22.43 16.49
N ALA A 22 13.48 21.28 16.16
CA ALA A 22 12.55 20.57 17.06
C ALA A 22 12.96 19.11 17.31
N LEU A 23 14.25 18.81 17.13
CA LEU A 23 14.87 17.52 17.43
C LEU A 23 16.13 17.75 18.28
N GLY A 24 15.95 18.31 19.47
CA GLY A 24 17.02 18.47 20.46
C GLY A 24 16.52 18.04 21.83
N VAL A 25 16.49 16.72 22.06
CA VAL A 25 16.86 15.98 23.29
C VAL A 25 16.32 14.55 23.14
N LYS A 26 17.15 13.69 22.55
CA LYS A 26 17.39 12.29 22.91
C LYS A 26 18.44 11.76 21.93
N THR A 27 19.70 12.06 22.24
CA THR A 27 20.86 11.36 21.70
C THR A 27 20.95 10.01 22.37
N GLU A 28 20.59 8.96 21.64
CA GLU A 28 21.25 7.65 21.61
C GLU A 28 20.53 6.77 20.59
N ASN A 29 21.01 6.84 19.34
CA ASN A 29 21.23 5.72 18.42
C ASN A 29 21.53 6.31 17.04
N GLN A 30 22.77 6.10 16.61
CA GLN A 30 23.31 6.51 15.32
C GLN A 30 22.60 5.80 14.16
N GLU A 31 22.37 6.62 13.13
CA GLU A 31 22.30 6.30 11.69
C GLU A 31 21.12 5.49 11.12
N SER A 32 20.19 6.19 10.48
CA SER A 32 19.87 6.00 9.05
C SER A 32 18.95 7.12 8.54
N PRO A 33 19.21 7.71 7.34
CA PRO A 33 18.38 8.78 6.80
C PRO A 33 17.02 8.24 6.32
N LEU A 34 15.94 8.95 6.65
CA LEU A 34 14.61 8.76 6.07
C LEU A 34 14.72 8.92 4.54
N SER A 35 14.58 7.81 3.82
CA SER A 35 14.66 7.77 2.37
C SER A 35 13.49 8.49 1.72
N HIS A 36 13.80 9.29 0.69
CA HIS A 36 12.82 9.75 -0.28
C HIS A 36 12.07 8.54 -0.89
N PRO A 37 10.81 8.69 -1.34
CA PRO A 37 10.14 7.63 -2.07
C PRO A 37 11.01 7.20 -3.26
N LEU A 38 11.45 5.94 -3.24
CA LEU A 38 12.32 5.40 -4.28
C LEU A 38 11.57 5.42 -5.61
N SER A 39 12.22 5.98 -6.63
CA SER A 39 11.79 5.79 -8.02
C SER A 39 11.80 4.28 -8.34
N PRO A 40 10.80 3.74 -9.06
CA PRO A 40 10.78 2.33 -9.49
C PRO A 40 12.10 1.89 -10.15
N ASP A 41 12.78 2.81 -10.83
CA ASP A 41 14.06 2.58 -11.51
C ASP A 41 15.22 2.28 -10.54
N GLN A 42 15.18 2.81 -9.29
CA GLN A 42 16.23 2.56 -8.29
C GLN A 42 16.07 1.20 -7.59
N VAL A 43 14.87 0.62 -7.61
CA VAL A 43 14.60 -0.71 -7.05
C VAL A 43 15.16 -1.81 -7.96
N ALA A 44 15.12 -1.60 -9.28
CA ALA A 44 15.65 -2.55 -10.26
C ALA A 44 17.19 -2.68 -10.23
N GLU A 45 17.91 -1.64 -9.80
CA GLU A 45 19.38 -1.63 -9.74
C GLU A 45 19.91 -2.30 -8.45
N SER A 46 19.16 -2.21 -7.34
CA SER A 46 19.53 -2.84 -6.06
C SER A 46 19.42 -4.37 -6.09
N THR A 47 18.50 -4.93 -6.89
CA THR A 47 18.31 -6.39 -7.03
C THR A 47 19.46 -7.05 -7.82
N ARG A 48 20.16 -6.32 -8.69
CA ARG A 48 21.30 -6.87 -9.47
C ARG A 48 22.56 -7.13 -8.64
N LYS A 49 22.66 -6.56 -7.44
CA LYS A 49 23.85 -6.70 -6.57
C LYS A 49 23.72 -7.80 -5.51
N ALA A 50 22.56 -8.44 -5.40
CA ALA A 50 22.32 -9.52 -4.42
C ALA A 50 22.54 -10.93 -5.00
N ASP A 51 22.81 -11.07 -6.32
CA ASP A 51 22.81 -12.36 -7.03
C ASP A 51 24.18 -13.04 -7.16
N VAL A 52 25.15 -12.70 -6.29
CA VAL A 52 26.46 -13.38 -6.24
C VAL A 52 26.74 -13.83 -4.81
N GLN A 53 25.98 -14.81 -4.31
CA GLN A 53 26.46 -15.88 -3.43
C GLN A 53 25.30 -16.73 -2.92
N GLN A 54 25.11 -17.90 -3.53
CA GLN A 54 25.05 -19.17 -2.80
C GLN A 54 24.86 -20.33 -3.78
N SER A 55 25.87 -21.20 -3.84
CA SER A 55 25.82 -22.51 -4.46
C SER A 55 25.95 -23.60 -3.41
N SER A 56 25.21 -24.70 -3.65
CA SER A 56 25.45 -26.10 -3.27
C SER A 56 25.00 -26.64 -1.89
N GLY A 57 24.08 -27.61 -1.95
CA GLY A 57 23.76 -28.60 -0.90
C GLY A 57 22.45 -29.37 -1.22
N PRO A 58 22.37 -30.72 -1.11
CA PRO A 58 21.66 -31.56 -2.09
C PRO A 58 20.22 -31.98 -1.78
N ASP A 59 19.52 -32.28 -2.88
CA ASP A 59 18.36 -33.16 -3.12
C ASP A 59 17.51 -33.65 -1.95
N ASN A 60 16.26 -33.18 -1.92
CA ASN A 60 15.14 -33.95 -1.39
C ASN A 60 13.99 -33.94 -2.41
N ARG A 61 14.13 -34.81 -3.43
CA ARG A 61 13.11 -35.03 -4.46
C ARG A 61 11.95 -35.85 -3.89
N SER A 62 10.86 -35.16 -3.53
CA SER A 62 9.54 -35.76 -3.48
C SER A 62 8.52 -34.81 -4.12
N CYS A 63 8.02 -35.21 -5.29
CA CYS A 63 6.90 -34.66 -6.08
C CYS A 63 6.61 -33.16 -5.97
N VAL A 64 7.46 -32.31 -6.58
CA VAL A 64 7.04 -30.98 -7.02
C VAL A 64 6.15 -31.21 -8.24
N LEU A 65 4.84 -31.03 -8.09
CA LEU A 65 3.95 -30.81 -9.24
C LEU A 65 4.59 -29.72 -10.10
N ASP A 66 4.76 -29.90 -11.42
CA ASP A 66 5.31 -28.90 -12.33
C ASP A 66 4.46 -27.63 -12.30
N LEU A 67 4.74 -26.75 -11.33
CA LEU A 67 4.04 -25.50 -11.12
C LEU A 67 4.48 -24.55 -12.22
N CYS A 68 3.57 -24.26 -13.15
CA CYS A 68 3.78 -23.30 -14.22
C CYS A 68 3.74 -21.86 -13.65
N LEU A 69 4.76 -21.47 -12.89
CA LEU A 69 4.90 -20.15 -12.30
C LEU A 69 6.35 -19.65 -12.37
N PRO A 70 6.56 -18.33 -12.49
CA PRO A 70 7.89 -17.75 -12.35
C PRO A 70 8.47 -18.06 -10.96
N ALA A 71 9.76 -18.41 -10.90
CA ALA A 71 10.43 -18.77 -9.64
C ALA A 71 10.32 -17.66 -8.57
N ALA A 72 10.40 -16.39 -8.98
CA ALA A 72 10.25 -15.24 -8.09
C ALA A 72 8.86 -15.12 -7.44
N TRP A 73 7.83 -15.74 -8.03
CA TRP A 73 6.48 -15.72 -7.50
C TRP A 73 6.24 -16.82 -6.47
N ILE A 74 6.93 -17.95 -6.62
CA ILE A 74 6.83 -19.11 -5.72
C ILE A 74 7.30 -18.75 -4.30
N SER A 75 8.29 -17.87 -4.17
CA SER A 75 8.80 -17.44 -2.85
C SER A 75 7.83 -16.54 -2.08
N VAL A 76 6.89 -15.87 -2.76
CA VAL A 76 5.98 -14.88 -2.15
C VAL A 76 4.56 -15.44 -1.97
N LEU A 77 4.09 -16.25 -2.92
CA LEU A 77 2.74 -16.79 -2.90
C LEU A 77 2.59 -17.96 -1.91
N PRO A 78 1.49 -18.03 -1.13
CA PRO A 78 1.15 -19.21 -0.37
C PRO A 78 1.01 -20.46 -1.26
N PRO A 79 1.39 -21.66 -0.79
CA PRO A 79 1.31 -22.88 -1.60
C PRO A 79 -0.08 -23.16 -2.18
N LEU A 80 -1.13 -22.81 -1.43
CA LEU A 80 -2.52 -22.91 -1.90
C LEU A 80 -2.78 -22.04 -3.13
N ASP A 81 -2.21 -20.84 -3.15
CA ASP A 81 -2.41 -19.88 -4.24
C ASP A 81 -1.59 -20.23 -5.48
N GLN A 82 -0.38 -20.76 -5.29
CA GLN A 82 0.48 -21.20 -6.39
C GLN A 82 -0.25 -22.20 -7.33
N GLN A 83 -1.00 -23.14 -6.78
CA GLN A 83 -1.66 -24.18 -7.59
C GLN A 83 -2.80 -23.65 -8.46
N TRP A 84 -3.65 -22.76 -7.94
CA TRP A 84 -4.76 -22.26 -8.75
C TRP A 84 -4.31 -21.14 -9.67
N ILE A 85 -3.36 -20.29 -9.26
CA ILE A 85 -2.80 -19.22 -10.09
C ILE A 85 -2.05 -19.81 -11.29
N SER A 86 -1.20 -20.83 -11.07
CA SER A 86 -0.50 -21.53 -12.16
C SER A 86 -1.47 -22.05 -13.22
N ARG A 87 -2.55 -22.71 -12.78
CA ARG A 87 -3.58 -23.28 -13.68
C ARG A 87 -4.46 -22.23 -14.34
N ALA A 88 -4.76 -21.15 -13.64
CA ALA A 88 -5.73 -20.15 -14.09
C ALA A 88 -5.10 -19.09 -15.00
N LEU A 89 -3.81 -18.77 -14.83
CA LEU A 89 -3.17 -17.63 -15.49
C LEU A 89 -2.02 -17.99 -16.41
N PHE A 90 -1.40 -19.16 -16.25
CA PHE A 90 -0.16 -19.50 -16.96
C PHE A 90 -0.30 -20.71 -17.86
N LYS A 91 0.56 -20.73 -18.90
CA LYS A 91 0.79 -21.85 -19.79
C LYS A 91 2.29 -22.05 -19.98
N TRP A 92 2.69 -23.28 -20.28
CA TRP A 92 4.07 -23.57 -20.65
C TRP A 92 4.32 -23.07 -22.07
N SER A 93 5.38 -22.28 -22.25
CA SER A 93 5.87 -21.90 -23.56
C SER A 93 6.46 -23.12 -24.28
N GLN A 94 6.66 -23.00 -25.59
CA GLN A 94 7.40 -23.99 -26.38
C GLN A 94 8.84 -24.19 -25.88
N THR A 95 9.38 -23.20 -25.16
CA THR A 95 10.71 -23.22 -24.56
C THR A 95 10.73 -23.75 -23.12
N GLY A 96 9.59 -24.24 -22.62
CA GLY A 96 9.46 -24.80 -21.26
C GLY A 96 9.52 -23.73 -20.16
N GLN A 97 9.20 -22.48 -20.48
CA GLN A 97 9.13 -21.38 -19.50
C GLN A 97 7.66 -21.04 -19.20
N PRO A 98 7.34 -20.64 -17.96
CA PRO A 98 5.98 -20.22 -17.62
C PRO A 98 5.67 -18.86 -18.27
N GLU A 99 4.68 -18.84 -19.16
CA GLU A 99 4.19 -17.64 -19.82
C GLU A 99 2.76 -17.33 -19.39
N LEU A 100 2.47 -16.06 -19.12
CA LEU A 100 1.11 -15.62 -18.82
C LEU A 100 0.25 -15.75 -20.07
N ASP A 101 -0.92 -16.37 -19.95
CA ASP A 101 -1.82 -16.50 -21.07
C ASP A 101 -2.56 -15.18 -21.34
N PHE A 102 -2.07 -14.39 -22.29
CA PHE A 102 -2.69 -13.11 -22.66
C PHE A 102 -4.10 -13.26 -23.24
N ALA A 103 -4.45 -14.44 -23.79
CA ALA A 103 -5.76 -14.66 -24.41
C ALA A 103 -6.92 -14.59 -23.41
N ILE A 104 -6.65 -14.87 -22.13
CA ILE A 104 -7.64 -14.91 -21.07
C ILE A 104 -7.69 -13.62 -20.24
N LEU A 105 -6.85 -12.62 -20.55
CA LEU A 105 -6.79 -11.33 -19.83
C LEU A 105 -7.92 -10.37 -20.24
N ASP A 106 -9.16 -10.82 -20.10
CA ASP A 106 -10.36 -9.97 -20.28
C ASP A 106 -10.71 -9.17 -19.01
N LYS A 107 -10.18 -9.60 -17.87
CA LYS A 107 -10.45 -9.04 -16.54
C LYS A 107 -9.17 -8.90 -15.72
N LYS A 108 -9.25 -8.00 -14.75
CA LYS A 108 -8.14 -7.68 -13.82
C LYS A 108 -8.16 -8.52 -12.56
N TRP A 109 -9.36 -8.81 -12.07
CA TRP A 109 -9.57 -9.55 -10.83
C TRP A 109 -9.75 -11.03 -11.14
N TRP A 110 -8.92 -11.84 -10.51
CA TRP A 110 -8.96 -13.29 -10.56
C TRP A 110 -9.25 -13.79 -9.17
N TYR A 111 -10.19 -14.73 -9.07
CA TYR A 111 -10.65 -15.28 -7.81
C TYR A 111 -10.34 -16.76 -7.76
N PRO A 112 -10.03 -17.30 -6.57
CA PRO A 112 -9.88 -18.73 -6.41
C PRO A 112 -11.18 -19.46 -6.81
N PRO A 113 -11.10 -20.78 -7.12
CA PRO A 113 -12.28 -21.56 -7.48
C PRO A 113 -13.39 -21.41 -6.45
N GLN A 114 -14.59 -21.07 -6.90
CA GLN A 114 -15.73 -20.80 -6.01
C GLN A 114 -16.24 -22.08 -5.33
N LEU A 115 -16.92 -21.88 -4.21
CA LEU A 115 -17.61 -22.96 -3.50
C LEU A 115 -18.71 -23.52 -4.41
N SER A 116 -18.68 -24.84 -4.66
CA SER A 116 -19.77 -25.48 -5.39
C SER A 116 -20.93 -25.73 -4.45
N PRO A 117 -22.18 -25.44 -4.85
CA PRO A 117 -23.36 -25.69 -4.02
C PRO A 117 -23.64 -27.21 -3.82
N ALA A 118 -23.02 -28.08 -4.62
CA ALA A 118 -23.16 -29.53 -4.50
C ALA A 118 -22.11 -30.12 -3.51
N PRO A 119 -22.54 -30.77 -2.40
CA PRO A 119 -21.65 -31.31 -1.36
C PRO A 119 -20.99 -32.67 -1.72
N THR A 120 -20.90 -32.99 -3.00
CA THR A 120 -20.45 -34.33 -3.45
C THR A 120 -18.93 -34.47 -3.48
N ALA A 121 -18.18 -33.38 -3.65
CA ALA A 121 -16.71 -33.41 -3.70
C ALA A 121 -16.02 -33.15 -2.34
N ILE A 122 -14.76 -33.54 -2.21
CA ILE A 122 -13.90 -33.20 -1.06
C ILE A 122 -13.75 -31.66 -1.00
N PRO A 123 -13.98 -31.00 0.14
CA PRO A 123 -13.76 -29.57 0.30
C PRO A 123 -12.31 -29.18 0.01
N ALA A 124 -12.06 -28.62 -1.18
CA ALA A 124 -10.73 -28.16 -1.54
C ALA A 124 -10.39 -26.86 -0.78
N MET A 125 -9.33 -26.88 0.02
CA MET A 125 -8.91 -25.75 0.87
C MET A 125 -8.77 -24.43 0.10
N VAL A 126 -8.33 -24.49 -1.16
CA VAL A 126 -8.20 -23.32 -2.04
C VAL A 126 -9.51 -22.54 -2.23
N ARG A 127 -10.66 -23.20 -2.12
CA ARG A 127 -11.99 -22.57 -2.27
C ARG A 127 -12.39 -21.71 -1.06
N TYR A 128 -11.77 -21.95 0.09
CA TYR A 128 -12.06 -21.26 1.35
C TYR A 128 -10.97 -20.24 1.65
N PHE A 129 -9.71 -20.65 1.49
CA PHE A 129 -8.54 -19.90 1.94
C PHE A 129 -7.73 -19.27 0.81
N GLY A 130 -8.11 -19.49 -0.45
CA GLY A 130 -7.47 -18.82 -1.59
C GLY A 130 -7.64 -17.31 -1.52
N HIS A 131 -6.62 -16.60 -1.99
CA HIS A 131 -6.62 -15.14 -2.01
C HIS A 131 -6.98 -14.63 -3.41
N PRO A 132 -7.72 -13.52 -3.54
CA PRO A 132 -7.88 -12.86 -4.82
C PRO A 132 -6.52 -12.44 -5.41
N PHE A 133 -6.44 -12.38 -6.72
CA PHE A 133 -5.25 -11.97 -7.46
C PHE A 133 -5.60 -10.87 -8.45
N PHE A 134 -4.88 -9.75 -8.40
CA PHE A 134 -5.05 -8.62 -9.29
C PHE A 134 -3.93 -8.55 -10.31
N VAL A 135 -4.29 -8.33 -11.58
CA VAL A 135 -3.37 -8.17 -12.70
C VAL A 135 -3.47 -6.75 -13.25
N TRP A 136 -2.42 -5.95 -13.09
CA TRP A 136 -2.30 -4.61 -13.66
C TRP A 136 -1.43 -4.61 -14.92
N MET A 137 -2.08 -4.71 -16.08
CA MET A 137 -1.39 -4.72 -17.37
C MET A 137 -2.11 -3.81 -18.36
N PRO A 138 -2.13 -2.49 -18.12
CA PRO A 138 -2.89 -1.55 -18.93
C PRO A 138 -2.56 -1.64 -20.43
N MET A 139 -1.29 -1.83 -20.79
CA MET A 139 -0.87 -1.92 -22.18
C MET A 139 -1.38 -3.20 -22.87
N LYS A 140 -1.47 -4.32 -22.14
CA LYS A 140 -2.01 -5.59 -22.66
C LYS A 140 -3.53 -5.68 -22.64
N VAL A 141 -4.17 -5.18 -21.59
CA VAL A 141 -5.62 -5.26 -21.41
C VAL A 141 -6.34 -4.21 -22.25
N TRP A 142 -5.79 -3.00 -22.35
CA TRP A 142 -6.45 -1.86 -23.02
C TRP A 142 -5.78 -1.40 -24.30
N HIS A 143 -4.64 -1.98 -24.68
CA HIS A 143 -3.91 -1.61 -25.89
C HIS A 143 -3.56 -0.11 -25.93
N VAL A 144 -3.35 0.50 -24.76
CA VAL A 144 -2.96 1.92 -24.63
C VAL A 144 -1.51 2.12 -25.04
N GLN A 145 -1.22 3.25 -25.68
CA GLN A 145 0.14 3.68 -25.96
C GLN A 145 0.68 4.44 -24.75
N LEU A 146 1.81 3.98 -24.22
CA LEU A 146 2.47 4.58 -23.06
C LEU A 146 3.82 5.15 -23.47
N PHE A 147 4.19 6.29 -22.90
CA PHE A 147 5.42 7.00 -23.24
C PHE A 147 6.38 7.02 -22.05
N CYS A 148 7.67 7.07 -22.38
CA CYS A 148 8.73 7.11 -21.38
C CYS A 148 8.57 8.35 -20.49
N PRO A 149 8.50 8.19 -19.16
CA PRO A 149 8.32 9.32 -18.24
C PRO A 149 9.59 10.19 -18.09
N HIS A 150 10.70 9.81 -18.73
CA HIS A 150 11.94 10.57 -18.70
C HIS A 150 11.85 11.75 -19.66
N THR A 151 12.11 12.95 -19.14
CA THR A 151 11.90 14.26 -19.78
C THR A 151 12.60 14.42 -21.13
N GLU A 152 13.70 13.69 -21.38
CA GLU A 152 14.49 13.80 -22.61
C GLU A 152 14.21 12.69 -23.63
N CYS A 153 13.46 11.65 -23.26
CA CYS A 153 13.27 10.50 -24.13
C CYS A 153 11.96 10.58 -24.90
N GLY A 154 10.83 10.70 -24.20
CA GLY A 154 9.48 10.78 -24.79
C GLY A 154 9.07 9.62 -25.72
N LYS A 155 9.90 8.58 -25.88
CA LYS A 155 9.63 7.47 -26.80
C LYS A 155 8.59 6.50 -26.23
N GLU A 156 7.95 5.79 -27.14
CA GLU A 156 6.97 4.75 -26.80
C GLU A 156 7.62 3.61 -26.00
N LEU A 157 6.88 3.16 -24.99
CA LEU A 157 7.21 2.01 -24.16
C LEU A 157 6.72 0.72 -24.82
N THR A 158 7.42 -0.36 -24.56
CA THR A 158 7.04 -1.70 -25.00
C THR A 158 6.94 -2.65 -23.84
N PHE A 159 6.16 -3.71 -24.02
CA PHE A 159 6.05 -4.77 -23.03
C PHE A 159 7.41 -5.43 -22.81
N ALA A 160 7.86 -5.53 -21.57
CA ALA A 160 9.12 -6.15 -21.19
C ALA A 160 8.94 -7.42 -20.35
N GLY A 161 7.71 -7.86 -20.13
CA GLY A 161 7.39 -9.03 -19.31
C GLY A 161 6.55 -8.67 -18.09
N LEU A 162 6.37 -9.68 -17.23
CA LEU A 162 5.76 -9.51 -15.92
C LEU A 162 6.79 -8.98 -14.92
N HIS A 163 6.31 -8.14 -14.01
CA HIS A 163 7.10 -7.72 -12.87
C HIS A 163 7.46 -8.93 -12.02
N GLN A 164 8.74 -9.03 -11.68
CA GLN A 164 9.28 -10.19 -10.98
C GLN A 164 8.71 -10.32 -9.56
N GLN A 165 8.37 -9.21 -8.93
CA GLN A 165 7.89 -9.19 -7.55
C GLN A 165 6.36 -9.07 -7.48
N ILE A 166 5.70 -10.08 -6.91
CA ILE A 166 4.30 -9.96 -6.49
C ILE A 166 4.24 -9.09 -5.24
N ARG A 167 3.24 -8.21 -5.19
CA ARG A 167 2.95 -7.40 -3.99
C ARG A 167 1.77 -7.98 -3.25
N ARG A 168 1.92 -8.13 -1.93
CA ARG A 168 0.83 -8.46 -1.03
C ARG A 168 0.12 -7.16 -0.66
N VAL A 169 -1.17 -7.06 -0.95
CA VAL A 169 -2.00 -5.87 -0.73
C VAL A 169 -2.93 -6.10 0.46
N VAL A 170 -2.89 -5.19 1.41
CA VAL A 170 -3.71 -5.23 2.62
C VAL A 170 -5.02 -4.50 2.38
N GLY A 171 -6.12 -5.26 2.34
CA GLY A 171 -7.48 -4.74 2.34
C GLY A 171 -8.07 -4.60 3.74
N LEU A 172 -9.35 -4.23 3.84
CA LEU A 172 -10.04 -4.05 5.13
C LEU A 172 -10.26 -5.37 5.89
N SER A 173 -10.73 -6.41 5.20
CA SER A 173 -11.04 -7.71 5.83
C SER A 173 -10.22 -8.87 5.26
N THR A 174 -9.56 -8.66 4.12
CA THR A 174 -8.80 -9.71 3.43
C THR A 174 -7.55 -9.13 2.80
N THR A 175 -6.52 -9.97 2.73
CA THR A 175 -5.32 -9.71 1.95
C THR A 175 -5.47 -10.32 0.56
N TYR A 176 -4.89 -9.69 -0.46
CA TYR A 176 -4.85 -10.21 -1.83
C TYR A 176 -3.48 -9.92 -2.45
N PHE A 177 -3.23 -10.51 -3.62
CA PHE A 177 -1.95 -10.36 -4.31
C PHE A 177 -2.11 -9.56 -5.59
N LEU A 178 -1.06 -8.84 -5.97
CA LEU A 178 -1.02 -7.95 -7.12
C LEU A 178 0.24 -8.23 -7.94
N THR A 179 0.07 -8.33 -9.25
CA THR A 179 1.16 -8.29 -10.22
C THR A 179 0.95 -7.18 -11.24
N THR A 180 2.04 -6.73 -11.85
CA THR A 180 2.08 -5.63 -12.80
C THR A 180 2.92 -6.00 -14.01
N GLU A 181 2.69 -5.37 -15.16
CA GLU A 181 3.64 -5.47 -16.29
C GLU A 181 4.85 -4.54 -16.09
N ASP A 182 6.00 -4.99 -16.58
CA ASP A 182 7.20 -4.18 -16.75
C ASP A 182 7.26 -3.66 -18.19
N LEU A 183 7.59 -2.38 -18.33
CA LEU A 183 7.61 -1.67 -19.60
C LEU A 183 9.05 -1.23 -19.91
N ARG A 184 9.54 -1.50 -21.12
CA ARG A 184 10.87 -1.11 -21.56
C ARG A 184 10.79 -0.01 -22.61
N CYS A 185 11.54 1.06 -22.39
CA CYS A 185 11.68 2.13 -23.36
C CYS A 185 12.65 1.74 -24.48
N LYS A 186 12.22 1.89 -25.75
CA LYS A 186 13.09 1.67 -26.91
C LYS A 186 14.24 2.69 -27.04
N GLY A 187 14.09 3.87 -26.43
CA GLY A 187 15.09 4.94 -26.51
C GLY A 187 16.19 4.80 -25.47
N CYS A 188 15.82 4.84 -24.20
CA CYS A 188 16.78 4.81 -23.08
C CYS A 188 17.06 3.40 -22.52
N ASN A 189 16.39 2.37 -23.03
CA ASN A 189 16.48 0.98 -22.59
C ASN A 189 16.17 0.74 -21.10
N ARG A 190 15.56 1.73 -20.41
CA ARG A 190 15.14 1.58 -19.01
C ARG A 190 13.84 0.81 -18.91
N THR A 191 13.74 0.01 -17.86
CA THR A 191 12.52 -0.69 -17.48
C THR A 191 11.80 0.12 -16.42
N VAL A 192 10.52 0.43 -16.65
CA VAL A 192 9.63 1.14 -15.74
C VAL A 192 8.45 0.23 -15.45
N ALA A 193 8.09 0.09 -14.17
CA ALA A 193 6.91 -0.67 -13.81
C ALA A 193 5.62 0.10 -14.14
N SER A 194 4.61 -0.61 -14.66
CA SER A 194 3.32 -0.01 -15.10
C SER A 194 2.50 0.64 -13.98
N TRP A 195 2.80 0.37 -12.72
CA TRP A 195 2.16 1.01 -11.56
C TRP A 195 2.82 2.33 -11.15
N SER A 196 3.92 2.73 -11.78
CA SER A 196 4.57 4.02 -11.56
C SER A 196 3.57 5.17 -11.70
N HIS A 197 3.63 6.14 -10.79
CA HIS A 197 2.75 7.32 -10.83
C HIS A 197 2.81 8.03 -12.19
N SER A 198 3.98 8.12 -12.80
CA SER A 198 4.15 8.77 -14.10
C SER A 198 3.54 7.99 -15.27
N ILE A 199 3.34 6.68 -15.12
CA ILE A 199 2.67 5.83 -16.12
C ILE A 199 1.15 5.87 -15.89
N VAL A 200 0.71 5.69 -14.64
CA VAL A 200 -0.71 5.73 -14.29
C VAL A 200 -1.33 7.08 -14.67
N HIS A 201 -0.62 8.20 -14.46
CA HIS A 201 -1.10 9.54 -14.82
C HIS A 201 -1.22 9.78 -16.35
N GLN A 202 -0.62 8.93 -17.20
CA GLN A 202 -0.81 9.02 -18.65
C GLN A 202 -2.15 8.40 -19.11
N LEU A 203 -2.73 7.53 -18.30
CA LEU A 203 -4.03 6.94 -18.57
C LEU A 203 -5.13 7.99 -18.37
N ASP A 204 -6.28 7.83 -19.01
CA ASP A 204 -7.45 8.65 -18.68
C ASP A 204 -7.97 8.36 -17.27
N VAL A 205 -8.78 9.29 -16.76
CA VAL A 205 -9.32 9.24 -15.39
C VAL A 205 -10.09 7.94 -15.14
N CYS A 206 -10.84 7.42 -16.13
CA CYS A 206 -11.63 6.20 -15.99
C CYS A 206 -10.76 4.96 -15.78
N HIS A 207 -9.57 4.92 -16.37
CA HIS A 207 -8.60 3.85 -16.16
C HIS A 207 -7.78 4.03 -14.88
N GLN A 208 -7.42 5.27 -14.53
CA GLN A 208 -6.70 5.59 -13.29
C GLN A 208 -7.47 5.13 -12.03
N VAL A 209 -8.78 5.39 -11.97
CA VAL A 209 -9.61 4.99 -10.81
C VAL A 209 -9.72 3.49 -10.62
N GLN A 210 -9.42 2.70 -11.67
CA GLN A 210 -9.41 1.24 -11.60
C GLN A 210 -8.11 0.67 -11.02
N PHE A 211 -7.16 1.53 -10.61
CA PHE A 211 -5.99 1.15 -9.82
C PHE A 211 -6.12 1.69 -8.39
N PRO A 212 -6.91 1.02 -7.52
CA PRO A 212 -7.22 1.52 -6.18
C PRO A 212 -6.16 1.15 -5.14
N PHE A 213 -4.87 1.19 -5.48
CA PHE A 213 -3.80 0.74 -4.59
C PHE A 213 -2.72 1.79 -4.41
N LEU A 214 -2.19 1.85 -3.18
CA LEU A 214 -0.96 2.56 -2.87
C LEU A 214 0.14 1.52 -2.66
N LEU A 215 1.12 1.49 -3.55
CA LEU A 215 2.20 0.50 -3.49
C LEU A 215 3.44 1.05 -2.77
N SER A 216 3.93 0.27 -1.82
CA SER A 216 5.23 0.43 -1.17
C SER A 216 6.21 -0.64 -1.66
N ALA A 217 7.49 -0.57 -1.28
CA ALA A 217 8.55 -1.46 -1.76
C ALA A 217 8.25 -2.96 -1.55
N GLU A 218 7.55 -3.32 -0.47
CA GLU A 218 7.26 -4.73 -0.12
C GLU A 218 5.75 -5.06 -0.16
N LEU A 219 4.90 -4.10 0.20
CA LEU A 219 3.46 -4.30 0.38
C LEU A 219 2.64 -3.26 -0.37
N GLY A 220 1.39 -3.59 -0.69
CA GLY A 220 0.38 -2.63 -1.13
C GLY A 220 -0.61 -2.31 -0.02
N CYS A 221 -1.19 -1.11 -0.06
CA CYS A 221 -2.31 -0.71 0.76
C CYS A 221 -3.52 -0.46 -0.13
N ASP A 222 -4.65 -1.08 0.18
CA ASP A 222 -5.91 -0.80 -0.50
C ASP A 222 -6.35 0.65 -0.22
N MET A 223 -6.81 1.36 -1.25
CA MET A 223 -7.30 2.73 -1.11
C MET A 223 -8.46 2.84 -0.11
N GLN A 224 -9.23 1.78 0.16
CA GLN A 224 -10.24 1.76 1.22
C GLN A 224 -9.61 1.86 2.61
N VAL A 225 -8.50 1.15 2.86
CA VAL A 225 -7.73 1.26 4.11
C VAL A 225 -7.15 2.67 4.23
N VAL A 226 -6.58 3.20 3.15
CA VAL A 226 -6.05 4.57 3.09
C VAL A 226 -7.15 5.60 3.37
N ARG A 227 -8.35 5.44 2.79
CA ARG A 227 -9.49 6.33 3.03
C ARG A 227 -9.93 6.31 4.49
N GLN A 228 -9.91 5.16 5.16
CA GLN A 228 -10.17 5.09 6.61
C GLN A 228 -9.08 5.82 7.41
N LEU A 229 -7.81 5.70 7.00
CA LEU A 229 -6.70 6.43 7.62
C LEU A 229 -6.80 7.96 7.45
N ARG A 230 -7.42 8.44 6.35
CA ARG A 230 -7.71 9.87 6.13
C ARG A 230 -8.79 10.41 7.06
N LEU A 231 -9.77 9.58 7.43
CA LEU A 231 -10.87 9.94 8.33
C LEU A 231 -10.41 9.94 9.79
N ARG A 232 -9.39 10.76 10.10
CA ARG A 232 -8.90 11.01 11.47
C ARG A 232 -9.95 11.74 12.28
N GLY A 233 -10.92 10.99 12.78
CA GLY A 233 -11.82 11.43 13.82
C GLY A 233 -11.13 11.46 15.19
N PRO A 234 -11.63 12.27 16.13
CA PRO A 234 -11.16 12.22 17.51
C PRO A 234 -11.26 10.79 18.06
N GLY A 235 -10.18 10.30 18.67
CA GLY A 235 -10.13 8.94 19.24
C GLY A 235 -9.82 7.81 18.25
N LYS A 236 -9.45 8.10 17.00
CA LYS A 236 -8.94 7.10 16.04
C LYS A 236 -7.42 7.20 15.90
N SER A 237 -6.69 6.63 16.86
CA SER A 237 -5.25 6.44 16.70
C SER A 237 -4.95 5.37 15.65
N ILE A 238 -3.79 5.43 15.02
CA ILE A 238 -3.38 4.39 14.06
C ILE A 238 -3.17 3.04 14.74
N GLY A 239 -2.83 3.02 16.03
CA GLY A 239 -2.81 1.79 16.82
C GLY A 239 -4.18 1.16 16.95
N GLN A 240 -5.20 1.93 17.33
CA GLN A 240 -6.58 1.42 17.38
C GLN A 240 -7.08 0.98 16.01
N PHE A 241 -6.73 1.72 14.94
CA PHE A 241 -7.09 1.31 13.59
C PHE A 241 -6.41 0.00 13.17
N GLN A 242 -5.16 -0.23 13.57
CA GLN A 242 -4.51 -1.51 13.31
C GLN A 242 -5.14 -2.66 14.09
N THR A 243 -5.50 -2.45 15.36
CA THR A 243 -6.25 -3.44 16.14
C THR A 243 -7.57 -3.76 15.47
N GLN A 244 -8.32 -2.74 15.05
CA GLN A 244 -9.56 -2.92 14.28
C GLN A 244 -9.33 -3.71 12.98
N LEU A 245 -8.26 -3.39 12.24
CA LEU A 245 -7.92 -4.08 11.01
C LEU A 245 -7.57 -5.55 11.27
N GLU A 246 -6.82 -5.83 12.34
CA GLU A 246 -6.46 -7.18 12.78
C GLU A 246 -7.70 -7.97 13.22
N GLU A 247 -8.62 -7.35 13.96
CA GLU A 247 -9.91 -7.93 14.33
C GLU A 247 -10.73 -8.29 13.08
N GLN A 248 -10.84 -7.40 12.10
CA GLN A 248 -11.58 -7.64 10.85
C GLN A 248 -10.99 -8.78 10.02
N HIS A 249 -9.66 -8.83 9.88
CA HIS A 249 -9.00 -9.95 9.19
C HIS A 249 -9.17 -11.27 9.95
N THR A 250 -9.04 -11.24 11.27
CA THR A 250 -9.23 -12.42 12.12
C THR A 250 -10.66 -12.94 12.05
N GLU A 251 -11.66 -12.05 12.09
CA GLU A 251 -13.07 -12.41 11.96
C GLU A 251 -13.35 -13.08 10.60
N ALA A 252 -12.93 -12.45 9.50
CA ALA A 252 -13.11 -13.00 8.15
C ALA A 252 -12.39 -14.35 7.99
N TRP A 253 -11.22 -14.50 8.59
CA TRP A 253 -10.48 -15.76 8.61
C TRP A 253 -11.18 -16.85 9.41
N LEU A 254 -11.71 -16.54 10.59
CA LEU A 254 -12.47 -17.46 11.41
C LEU A 254 -13.76 -17.91 10.72
N GLN A 255 -14.46 -17.01 10.04
CA GLN A 255 -15.64 -17.36 9.23
C GLN A 255 -15.29 -18.39 8.15
N LYS A 256 -14.17 -18.21 7.43
CA LYS A 256 -13.67 -19.19 6.45
C LYS A 256 -13.37 -20.54 7.09
N GLN A 257 -12.72 -20.55 8.25
CA GLN A 257 -12.44 -21.79 9.00
C GLN A 257 -13.70 -22.50 9.46
N VAL A 258 -14.70 -21.78 9.97
CA VAL A 258 -16.00 -22.35 10.40
C VAL A 258 -16.72 -22.97 9.21
N HIS A 259 -16.75 -22.28 8.06
CA HIS A 259 -17.36 -22.78 6.84
C HIS A 259 -16.70 -24.08 6.37
N PHE A 260 -15.37 -24.06 6.26
CA PHE A 260 -14.57 -25.24 5.91
C PHE A 260 -14.79 -26.42 6.85
N ARG A 261 -14.72 -26.18 8.18
CA ARG A 261 -14.92 -27.24 9.18
C ARG A 261 -16.33 -27.82 9.14
N THR A 262 -17.33 -27.01 8.84
CA THR A 262 -18.73 -27.47 8.72
C THR A 262 -18.89 -28.42 7.53
N ASP A 263 -18.36 -28.05 6.36
CA ASP A 263 -18.43 -28.90 5.18
C ASP A 263 -17.56 -30.15 5.28
N PHE A 264 -16.39 -30.02 5.90
CA PHE A 264 -15.56 -31.18 6.21
C PHE A 264 -16.25 -32.14 7.20
N ARG A 265 -16.94 -31.63 8.23
CA ARG A 265 -17.73 -32.46 9.15
C ARG A 265 -18.83 -33.23 8.43
N ARG A 266 -19.55 -32.59 7.50
CA ARG A 266 -20.58 -33.24 6.67
C ARG A 266 -19.98 -34.35 5.81
N LEU A 267 -18.81 -34.11 5.22
CA LEU A 267 -18.07 -35.13 4.48
C LEU A 267 -17.72 -36.32 5.38
N MET A 268 -17.17 -36.06 6.57
CA MET A 268 -16.79 -37.11 7.51
C MET A 268 -17.98 -37.95 7.98
N GLN A 269 -19.15 -37.37 8.16
CA GLN A 269 -20.39 -38.12 8.44
C GLN A 269 -20.76 -39.06 7.29
N ALA A 270 -20.59 -38.62 6.03
CA ALA A 270 -20.79 -39.47 4.86
C ALA A 270 -19.74 -40.60 4.76
N VAL A 271 -18.51 -40.35 5.21
CA VAL A 271 -17.46 -41.38 5.30
C VAL A 271 -17.79 -42.42 6.37
N VAL A 272 -18.19 -41.99 7.57
CA VAL A 272 -18.57 -42.89 8.68
C VAL A 272 -19.80 -43.75 8.33
N SER A 273 -20.74 -43.21 7.57
CA SER A 273 -21.91 -43.95 7.06
C SER A 273 -21.60 -44.87 5.86
N GLY A 274 -20.32 -44.96 5.44
CA GLY A 274 -19.88 -45.83 4.35
C GLY A 274 -20.21 -45.32 2.94
N LEU A 275 -20.71 -44.09 2.80
CA LEU A 275 -21.09 -43.50 1.52
C LEU A 275 -19.89 -42.92 0.75
N LYS A 276 -18.77 -42.65 1.43
CA LYS A 276 -17.55 -42.09 0.82
C LYS A 276 -16.28 -42.72 1.39
N ALA A 277 -15.21 -42.72 0.59
CA ALA A 277 -13.90 -43.23 1.01
C ALA A 277 -13.25 -42.36 2.11
N PRO A 278 -12.36 -42.94 2.95
CA PRO A 278 -11.61 -42.18 3.96
C PRO A 278 -10.81 -41.03 3.34
N VAL A 279 -10.85 -39.86 3.97
CA VAL A 279 -10.12 -38.66 3.53
C VAL A 279 -9.18 -38.20 4.63
N MET A 280 -7.90 -38.04 4.31
CA MET A 280 -6.91 -37.41 5.18
C MET A 280 -6.81 -35.92 4.85
N LEU A 281 -6.83 -35.09 5.89
CA LEU A 281 -6.71 -33.66 5.76
C LEU A 281 -5.29 -33.20 6.11
N GLY A 282 -4.69 -32.37 5.24
CA GLY A 282 -3.44 -31.67 5.57
C GLY A 282 -3.66 -30.52 6.56
N ASP A 283 -2.57 -29.90 7.00
CA ASP A 283 -2.65 -28.77 7.92
C ASP A 283 -3.41 -27.59 7.31
N LEU A 284 -4.25 -26.94 8.12
CA LEU A 284 -4.92 -25.72 7.69
C LEU A 284 -3.87 -24.62 7.47
N PRO A 285 -4.06 -23.78 6.44
CA PRO A 285 -3.21 -22.62 6.25
C PRO A 285 -3.28 -21.67 7.45
N THR A 286 -2.22 -20.88 7.64
CA THR A 286 -2.19 -19.80 8.63
C THR A 286 -2.64 -18.49 7.97
N MET A 287 -3.37 -17.65 8.72
CA MET A 287 -3.74 -16.32 8.26
C MET A 287 -2.50 -15.47 7.96
N LEU A 288 -2.53 -14.69 6.87
CA LEU A 288 -1.47 -13.74 6.57
C LEU A 288 -1.44 -12.62 7.63
N PRO A 289 -0.26 -12.25 8.16
CA PRO A 289 -0.17 -11.26 9.22
C PRO A 289 -0.49 -9.85 8.71
N VAL A 290 -1.31 -9.13 9.49
CA VAL A 290 -1.59 -7.70 9.26
C VAL A 290 -0.36 -6.87 9.62
N PRO A 291 0.02 -5.86 8.82
CA PRO A 291 1.17 -5.01 9.11
C PRO A 291 1.02 -4.21 10.41
N LYS A 292 2.16 -3.87 11.01
CA LYS A 292 2.22 -3.06 12.23
C LYS A 292 1.94 -1.57 11.94
N ASN A 293 1.62 -0.84 13.01
CA ASN A 293 1.32 0.60 13.01
C ASN A 293 2.33 1.47 12.24
N ARG A 294 3.62 1.14 12.34
CA ARG A 294 4.70 1.86 11.64
C ARG A 294 4.51 1.82 10.12
N TRP A 295 4.11 0.68 9.58
CA TRP A 295 3.87 0.55 8.14
C TRP A 295 2.62 1.31 7.70
N LEU A 296 1.53 1.27 8.49
CA LEU A 296 0.32 2.06 8.21
C LEU A 296 0.59 3.57 8.22
N MET A 297 1.46 4.03 9.13
CA MET A 297 1.96 5.42 9.13
C MET A 297 2.73 5.77 7.85
N GLN A 298 3.54 4.85 7.34
CA GLN A 298 4.29 5.05 6.10
C GLN A 298 3.34 5.10 4.90
N ALA A 299 2.38 4.17 4.80
CA ALA A 299 1.36 4.17 3.76
C ALA A 299 0.53 5.48 3.80
N TYR A 300 0.12 5.94 4.97
CA TYR A 300 -0.57 7.22 5.10
C TYR A 300 0.31 8.41 4.64
N SER A 301 1.58 8.43 5.05
CA SER A 301 2.50 9.50 4.63
C SER A 301 2.69 9.53 3.11
N GLN A 302 2.81 8.35 2.49
CA GLN A 302 2.91 8.21 1.03
C GLN A 302 1.65 8.73 0.32
N ASP A 303 0.46 8.44 0.85
CA ASP A 303 -0.80 8.98 0.33
C ASP A 303 -0.90 10.50 0.43
N VAL A 304 -0.46 11.08 1.55
CA VAL A 304 -0.43 12.54 1.72
C VAL A 304 0.52 13.19 0.72
N LEU A 305 1.69 12.58 0.50
CA LEU A 305 2.68 13.08 -0.44
C LEU A 305 2.22 13.00 -1.90
N SER A 306 1.55 11.91 -2.29
CA SER A 306 1.06 11.76 -3.67
C SER A 306 0.05 12.85 -4.05
N ARG A 307 -0.77 13.27 -3.09
CA ARG A 307 -1.80 14.31 -3.26
C ARG A 307 -1.34 15.72 -2.89
N LEU A 308 -0.07 15.90 -2.56
CA LEU A 308 0.41 17.17 -2.02
C LEU A 308 0.19 18.33 -3.00
N LYS A 309 0.41 18.10 -4.30
CA LYS A 309 0.21 19.11 -5.35
C LYS A 309 -1.24 19.55 -5.45
N GLU A 310 -2.17 18.59 -5.53
CA GLU A 310 -3.62 18.88 -5.59
C GLU A 310 -4.12 19.55 -4.31
N THR A 311 -3.66 19.08 -3.15
CA THR A 311 -4.04 19.66 -1.85
C THR A 311 -3.52 21.09 -1.73
N LYS A 312 -2.28 21.35 -2.15
CA LYS A 312 -1.72 22.70 -2.23
C LYS A 312 -2.50 23.57 -3.20
N ALA A 313 -2.81 23.08 -4.40
CA ALA A 313 -3.59 23.81 -5.40
C ALA A 313 -4.99 24.16 -4.88
N SER A 314 -5.67 23.22 -4.22
CA SER A 314 -6.99 23.43 -3.62
C SER A 314 -6.95 24.49 -2.51
N ILE A 315 -6.00 24.39 -1.58
CA ILE A 315 -5.83 25.38 -0.51
C ILE A 315 -5.50 26.76 -1.10
N THR A 316 -4.55 26.83 -2.03
CA THR A 316 -4.15 28.11 -2.65
C THR A 316 -5.23 28.71 -3.53
N SER A 317 -6.08 27.90 -4.16
CA SER A 317 -7.24 28.37 -4.92
C SER A 317 -8.32 28.98 -4.02
N GLN A 318 -8.51 28.45 -2.81
CA GLN A 318 -9.53 28.96 -1.88
C GLN A 318 -9.03 30.13 -1.03
N PHE A 319 -7.75 30.09 -0.64
CA PHE A 319 -7.17 31.01 0.34
C PHE A 319 -6.04 31.86 -0.22
N GLY A 320 -5.73 31.81 -1.52
CA GLY A 320 -4.60 32.53 -2.11
C GLY A 320 -3.23 31.95 -1.73
N ARG A 321 -2.16 32.64 -2.15
CA ARG A 321 -0.78 32.18 -1.91
C ARG A 321 -0.45 32.21 -0.41
N MET A 322 -0.03 31.07 0.13
CA MET A 322 0.48 30.98 1.50
C MET A 322 1.85 31.65 1.58
N LEU A 323 2.00 32.62 2.47
CA LEU A 323 3.27 33.32 2.73
C LEU A 323 4.01 32.72 3.93
N LYS A 324 3.27 32.32 4.96
CA LYS A 324 3.85 31.75 6.18
C LYS A 324 2.95 30.65 6.72
N MET A 325 3.56 29.57 7.17
CA MET A 325 2.92 28.54 7.97
C MET A 325 3.77 28.34 9.23
N ASP A 326 3.13 28.32 10.39
CA ASP A 326 3.78 28.03 11.65
C ASP A 326 2.97 26.98 12.42
N SER A 327 3.64 26.02 13.05
CA SER A 327 3.00 24.95 13.81
C SER A 327 3.60 24.87 15.20
N THR A 328 2.78 25.03 16.24
CA THR A 328 3.25 25.14 17.61
C THR A 328 2.43 24.30 18.58
N LYS A 329 3.11 23.61 19.50
CA LYS A 329 2.47 22.99 20.67
C LYS A 329 2.22 23.98 21.81
N ARG A 330 2.98 25.09 21.85
CA ARG A 330 3.00 25.99 23.01
C ARG A 330 1.62 26.56 23.30
N ILE A 331 0.93 27.02 22.26
CA ILE A 331 -0.43 27.57 22.36
C ILE A 331 -1.38 26.51 22.92
N VAL A 332 -1.25 25.24 22.51
CA VAL A 332 -2.14 24.20 23.03
C VAL A 332 -1.84 23.84 24.48
N LYS A 333 -0.57 23.84 24.91
CA LYS A 333 -0.23 23.65 26.33
C LYS A 333 -0.87 24.70 27.22
N THR A 334 -0.91 25.95 26.77
CA THR A 334 -1.57 27.04 27.50
C THR A 334 -3.09 26.89 27.53
N LEU A 335 -3.69 26.37 26.46
CA LEU A 335 -5.15 26.19 26.34
C LEU A 335 -5.68 24.90 26.99
N ALA A 336 -4.86 23.86 27.15
CA ALA A 336 -5.30 22.55 27.65
C ALA A 336 -5.37 22.44 29.19
N GLY A 337 -4.93 23.47 29.93
CA GLY A 337 -4.86 23.44 31.40
C GLY A 337 -4.04 22.25 31.92
N GLU A 338 -4.42 21.67 33.06
CA GLU A 338 -3.77 20.51 33.72
C GLU A 338 -3.80 19.20 32.90
N SER A 339 -4.26 19.23 31.65
CA SER A 339 -4.34 18.07 30.75
C SER A 339 -3.07 17.92 29.89
N ASP A 340 -1.90 17.87 30.54
CA ASP A 340 -0.55 17.92 29.93
C ASP A 340 -0.20 16.67 29.07
N ALA A 341 -1.11 15.71 28.96
CA ALA A 341 -0.94 14.47 28.21
C ALA A 341 -1.45 14.51 26.75
N THR A 342 -1.95 15.66 26.26
CA THR A 342 -2.58 15.71 24.92
C THR A 342 -1.59 16.12 23.82
N SER A 343 -1.43 15.29 22.78
CA SER A 343 -0.59 15.56 21.61
C SER A 343 -1.25 16.52 20.61
N SER A 344 -1.56 17.73 21.06
CA SER A 344 -2.23 18.75 20.27
C SER A 344 -1.26 19.80 19.71
N TRP A 345 -1.58 20.32 18.53
CA TRP A 345 -0.81 21.32 17.80
C TRP A 345 -1.73 22.42 17.24
N VAL A 346 -1.26 23.66 17.23
CA VAL A 346 -1.89 24.76 16.49
C VAL A 346 -1.07 25.02 15.25
N THR A 347 -1.70 24.95 14.09
CA THR A 347 -1.11 25.39 12.82
C THR A 347 -1.76 26.69 12.39
N SER A 348 -0.96 27.74 12.26
CA SER A 348 -1.38 29.03 11.70
C SER A 348 -0.84 29.18 10.29
N ILE A 349 -1.67 29.67 9.38
CA ILE A 349 -1.34 29.91 7.97
C ILE A 349 -1.72 31.35 7.64
N ILE A 350 -0.78 32.09 7.07
CA ILE A 350 -0.97 33.48 6.62
C ILE A 350 -0.87 33.51 5.10
N ASN A 351 -1.84 34.15 4.44
CA ASN A 351 -1.87 34.32 3.00
C ASN A 351 -1.46 35.73 2.54
N GLU A 352 -1.35 35.92 1.22
CA GLU A 352 -1.01 37.21 0.59
C GLU A 352 -2.08 38.30 0.76
N HIS A 353 -3.31 37.91 1.11
CA HIS A 353 -4.42 38.82 1.39
C HIS A 353 -4.42 39.31 2.85
N GLY A 354 -3.42 38.92 3.66
CA GLY A 354 -3.33 39.27 5.08
C GLY A 354 -4.29 38.49 5.99
N GLN A 355 -4.95 37.44 5.49
CA GLN A 355 -5.83 36.59 6.28
C GLN A 355 -5.02 35.54 7.06
N VAL A 356 -5.46 35.24 8.28
CA VAL A 356 -4.85 34.23 9.15
C VAL A 356 -5.84 33.09 9.41
N ILE A 357 -5.51 31.92 8.87
CA ILE A 357 -6.24 30.67 9.10
C ILE A 357 -5.55 29.96 10.26
N ILE A 358 -6.31 29.60 11.29
CA ILE A 358 -5.80 28.89 12.46
C ILE A 358 -6.55 27.57 12.52
N SER A 359 -5.80 26.48 12.42
CA SER A 359 -6.31 25.12 12.62
C SER A 359 -5.70 24.54 13.89
N VAL A 360 -6.54 24.02 14.77
CA VAL A 360 -6.10 23.34 16.00
C VAL A 360 -6.31 21.85 15.80
N LEU A 361 -5.22 21.10 15.71
CA LEU A 361 -5.20 19.65 15.62
C LEU A 361 -5.06 19.08 17.04
N THR A 362 -6.14 18.53 17.60
CA THR A 362 -6.09 17.91 18.93
C THR A 362 -6.23 16.40 18.87
N ALA A 363 -5.33 15.67 19.53
CA ALA A 363 -5.38 14.21 19.59
C ALA A 363 -6.48 13.67 20.51
N SER A 364 -6.99 14.48 21.44
CA SER A 364 -8.18 14.19 22.24
C SER A 364 -8.96 15.47 22.55
N LYS A 365 -10.24 15.31 22.87
CA LYS A 365 -11.15 16.42 23.18
C LYS A 365 -10.79 17.00 24.55
N GLY A 366 -10.07 18.13 24.57
CA GLY A 366 -10.00 18.99 25.75
C GLY A 366 -11.37 19.61 26.00
N ARG A 367 -11.80 19.69 27.27
CA ARG A 367 -13.12 20.23 27.66
C ARG A 367 -13.33 21.69 27.20
N ASP A 368 -12.26 22.42 26.89
CA ASP A 368 -12.32 23.84 26.54
C ASP A 368 -12.31 24.18 25.03
N LEU A 369 -12.20 23.20 24.12
CA LEU A 369 -12.32 23.49 22.67
C LEU A 369 -13.70 24.01 22.26
N GLY A 370 -14.74 23.70 23.03
CA GLY A 370 -16.10 24.17 22.77
C GLY A 370 -16.23 25.70 22.82
N LYS A 371 -15.44 26.36 23.69
CA LYS A 371 -15.46 27.83 23.84
C LYS A 371 -14.86 28.53 22.62
N MET A 372 -13.87 27.92 21.97
CA MET A 372 -13.19 28.50 20.81
C MET A 372 -14.02 28.42 19.51
N ILE A 373 -14.95 27.45 19.41
CA ILE A 373 -15.90 27.33 18.28
C ILE A 373 -17.07 28.32 18.44
N GLY A 374 -17.48 28.62 19.68
CA GLY A 374 -18.58 29.53 19.97
C GLY A 374 -18.34 30.99 19.55
N ASP A 375 -17.08 31.43 19.52
CA ASP A 375 -16.73 32.83 19.26
C ASP A 375 -16.44 33.16 17.79
N ARG A 376 -16.43 32.18 16.88
CA ARG A 376 -15.99 32.38 15.49
C ARG A 376 -17.05 32.05 14.44
N TRP A 377 -18.26 32.58 14.60
CA TRP A 377 -19.27 32.74 13.52
C TRP A 377 -20.17 33.98 13.70
N ARG A 378 -19.73 34.99 14.46
CA ARG A 378 -20.38 36.31 14.47
C ARG A 378 -19.43 37.38 13.96
N ARG A 379 -19.40 37.57 12.64
CA ARG A 379 -19.41 38.88 11.98
C ARG A 379 -20.14 38.75 10.66
#